data_AF-A0A813JZ31-F1
#
_entry.id   AF-A0A813JZ31-F1
#
_cell.length_a   1.000
_cell.length_b   1.000
_cell.length_c   1.000
_cell.angle_alpha   90.00
_cell.angle_beta   90.00
_cell.angle_gamma   90.00
#
_symmetry.space_group_name_H-M   'P 1'
#
loop_
_entity.id
_entity.type
_entity.pdbx_description
1 polymer ?
#
loop_
_entity_poly.entity_id
_entity_poly.type
_entity_poly.pdbx_seq_one_letter_code
_entity_poly.pdbx_strand_id
1 'polypeptide(L)'
;QLHFSNMDQPYTPPQPVAPTSGGGGSGAAGAANVVGGVAIAGASAAQRGVINLSIYVQHNPAIVKVFCCLAGIALSVISILPIVGIGNSDKEGEEWTTRDTLQCVYTFLFGFLIIMIDMKEDWVNKVFGLQTKLFLYCNFLATQTGRAGFYFYVGSITICLLPKSQLWSACYIVVGGCLCLLGLIMMGLRWCPWCQPEARASSTQLPAQS
;
A
#
# COMPACT_ATOMS: atom_id res chain seq x y z
N GLN A 1 4.11 4.94 -41.37
CA GLN A 1 2.85 5.49 -40.84
C GLN A 1 2.15 4.38 -40.08
N LEU A 2 2.23 4.39 -38.75
CA LEU A 2 1.59 3.40 -37.88
C LEU A 2 0.22 3.94 -37.49
N HIS A 3 -0.81 3.19 -37.87
CA HIS A 3 -2.23 3.52 -37.74
C HIS A 3 -2.66 3.36 -36.28
N PHE A 4 -2.71 4.47 -35.53
CA PHE A 4 -3.26 4.57 -34.17
C PHE A 4 -4.81 4.60 -34.23
N SER A 5 -5.46 3.47 -34.49
CA SER A 5 -6.94 3.41 -34.66
C SER A 5 -7.70 2.66 -33.56
N ASN A 6 -7.22 2.60 -32.32
CA ASN A 6 -7.94 1.84 -31.27
C ASN A 6 -7.81 2.41 -29.85
N MET A 7 -7.95 3.73 -29.67
CA MET A 7 -7.98 4.34 -28.33
C MET A 7 -9.30 5.03 -27.93
N ASP A 8 -10.37 4.87 -28.72
CA ASP A 8 -11.70 5.44 -28.40
C ASP A 8 -12.73 4.37 -28.04
N GLN A 9 -12.37 3.36 -27.23
CA GLN A 9 -13.42 2.62 -26.51
C GLN A 9 -13.77 3.37 -25.22
N PRO A 10 -14.99 3.95 -25.11
CA PRO A 10 -15.41 4.62 -23.90
C PRO A 10 -15.45 3.62 -22.75
N TYR A 11 -14.60 3.86 -21.75
CA TYR A 11 -14.62 3.13 -20.49
C TYR A 11 -16.01 3.30 -19.85
N THR A 12 -16.77 2.22 -19.80
CA THR A 12 -18.02 2.16 -19.03
C THR A 12 -17.66 1.75 -17.61
N PRO A 13 -17.77 2.66 -16.61
CA PRO A 13 -17.49 2.28 -15.24
C PRO A 13 -18.49 1.19 -14.80
N PRO A 14 -18.03 0.16 -14.07
CA PRO A 14 -18.91 -0.84 -13.49
C PRO A 14 -19.96 -0.14 -12.61
N GLN A 15 -21.23 -0.44 -12.87
CA GLN A 15 -22.36 0.13 -12.14
C GLN A 15 -22.23 -0.24 -10.64
N PRO A 16 -22.32 0.74 -9.71
CA PRO A 16 -22.29 0.46 -8.29
C PRO A 16 -23.45 -0.44 -7.91
N VAL A 17 -23.14 -1.66 -7.47
CA VAL A 17 -24.12 -2.61 -6.95
C VAL A 17 -24.69 -2.01 -5.66
N ALA A 18 -25.99 -1.71 -5.66
CA ALA A 18 -26.66 -1.09 -4.52
C ALA A 18 -26.48 -1.97 -3.26
N PRO A 19 -26.11 -1.38 -2.12
CA PRO A 19 -26.00 -2.13 -0.87
C PRO A 19 -27.39 -2.65 -0.48
N THR A 20 -27.52 -3.96 -0.37
CA THR A 20 -28.73 -4.62 0.14
C THR A 20 -28.89 -4.25 1.61
N SER A 21 -29.83 -3.35 1.91
CA SER A 21 -30.18 -2.93 3.27
C SER A 21 -30.95 -4.05 3.98
N GLY A 22 -30.25 -4.81 4.82
CA GLY A 22 -30.87 -5.74 5.77
C GLY A 22 -31.62 -4.97 6.86
N GLY A 23 -32.91 -5.25 7.01
CA GLY A 23 -33.85 -4.60 7.90
C GLY A 23 -33.50 -4.69 9.39
N GLY A 24 -33.87 -3.64 10.12
CA GLY A 24 -33.63 -3.47 11.54
C GLY A 24 -34.55 -4.29 12.43
N GLY A 25 -34.01 -4.65 13.60
CA GLY A 25 -34.75 -5.13 14.75
C GLY A 25 -34.22 -4.46 16.02
N SER A 26 -35.05 -3.66 16.66
CA SER A 26 -34.78 -2.92 17.89
C SER A 26 -34.61 -3.85 19.10
N GLY A 27 -33.55 -3.65 19.89
CA GLY A 27 -33.42 -4.31 21.18
C GLY A 27 -32.05 -4.09 21.82
N ALA A 28 -32.02 -3.40 22.96
CA ALA A 28 -30.81 -2.99 23.70
C ALA A 28 -29.96 -4.15 24.29
N ALA A 29 -30.21 -5.40 23.91
CA ALA A 29 -29.36 -6.56 24.18
C ALA A 29 -28.43 -6.93 22.99
N GLY A 30 -28.48 -6.17 21.88
CA GLY A 30 -27.86 -6.51 20.59
C GLY A 30 -26.40 -6.09 20.38
N ALA A 31 -25.76 -5.40 21.33
CA ALA A 31 -24.42 -4.83 21.08
C ALA A 31 -23.33 -5.88 20.82
N ALA A 32 -23.40 -7.06 21.45
CA ALA A 32 -22.41 -8.12 21.26
C ALA A 32 -22.59 -8.91 19.94
N ASN A 33 -23.82 -9.13 19.49
CA ASN A 33 -24.10 -9.81 18.22
C ASN A 33 -23.94 -8.90 16.99
N VAL A 34 -24.10 -7.58 17.16
CA VAL A 34 -23.83 -6.62 16.08
C VAL A 34 -22.34 -6.57 15.74
N VAL A 35 -21.44 -6.68 16.73
CA VAL A 35 -19.99 -6.77 16.46
C VAL A 35 -19.63 -8.04 15.69
N GLY A 36 -20.26 -9.18 16.02
CA GLY A 36 -20.09 -10.43 15.26
C GLY A 36 -20.65 -10.37 13.84
N GLY A 37 -21.85 -9.80 13.65
CA GLY A 37 -22.49 -9.65 12.34
C GLY A 37 -21.78 -8.65 11.42
N VAL A 38 -21.26 -7.55 11.96
CA VAL A 38 -20.48 -6.54 11.21
C VAL A 38 -19.11 -7.10 10.82
N ALA A 39 -18.47 -7.91 11.68
CA ALA A 39 -17.22 -8.58 11.34
C ALA A 39 -17.39 -9.58 10.17
N ILE A 40 -18.47 -10.36 10.17
CA ILE A 40 -18.75 -11.35 9.11
C ILE A 40 -19.15 -10.64 7.80
N ALA A 41 -20.01 -9.62 7.86
CA ALA A 41 -20.38 -8.83 6.68
C ALA A 41 -19.16 -8.09 6.09
N GLY A 42 -18.32 -7.50 6.95
CA GLY A 42 -17.09 -6.83 6.55
C GLY A 42 -16.08 -7.76 5.89
N ALA A 43 -15.92 -8.99 6.41
CA ALA A 43 -15.02 -9.98 5.81
C ALA A 43 -15.44 -10.35 4.38
N SER A 44 -16.73 -10.54 4.13
CA SER A 44 -17.24 -10.86 2.78
C SER A 44 -17.08 -9.72 1.78
N ALA A 45 -17.24 -8.47 2.22
CA ALA A 45 -17.01 -7.28 1.40
C ALA A 45 -15.51 -7.07 1.12
N ALA A 46 -14.65 -7.31 2.13
CA ALA A 46 -13.20 -7.23 1.99
C ALA A 46 -12.66 -8.26 1.00
N GLN A 47 -13.18 -9.51 1.01
CA GLN A 47 -12.78 -10.53 0.04
C GLN A 47 -13.06 -10.11 -1.40
N ARG A 48 -14.23 -9.51 -1.68
CA ARG A 48 -14.54 -8.96 -3.01
C ARG A 48 -13.63 -7.79 -3.38
N GLY A 49 -13.32 -6.92 -2.40
CA GLY A 49 -12.36 -5.83 -2.56
C GLY A 49 -10.97 -6.33 -2.94
N VAL A 50 -10.47 -7.38 -2.26
CA VAL A 50 -9.15 -7.96 -2.53
C VAL A 50 -9.06 -8.59 -3.92
N ILE A 51 -10.10 -9.31 -4.36
CA ILE A 51 -10.15 -9.91 -5.70
C ILE A 51 -10.17 -8.82 -6.78
N ASN A 52 -10.99 -7.78 -6.62
CA ASN A 52 -11.03 -6.65 -7.55
C ASN A 52 -9.71 -5.88 -7.56
N LEU A 53 -9.08 -5.70 -6.39
CA LEU A 53 -7.78 -5.07 -6.28
C LEU A 53 -6.72 -5.90 -7.01
N SER A 54 -6.71 -7.22 -6.87
CA SER A 54 -5.72 -8.07 -7.57
C SER A 54 -5.85 -8.01 -9.08
N ILE A 55 -7.09 -8.02 -9.60
CA ILE A 55 -7.36 -7.87 -11.03
C ILE A 55 -6.92 -6.48 -11.51
N TYR A 56 -7.24 -5.44 -10.73
CA TYR A 56 -6.88 -4.07 -11.09
C TYR A 56 -5.36 -3.83 -11.05
N VAL A 57 -4.66 -4.41 -10.06
CA VAL A 57 -3.19 -4.40 -9.95
C VAL A 57 -2.54 -5.03 -11.18
N GLN A 58 -3.10 -6.13 -11.68
CA GLN A 58 -2.58 -6.82 -12.87
C GLN A 58 -2.74 -5.95 -14.13
N HIS A 59 -3.89 -5.28 -14.28
CA HIS A 59 -4.13 -4.43 -15.44
C HIS A 59 -3.40 -3.08 -15.40
N ASN A 60 -3.16 -2.52 -14.20
CA ASN A 60 -2.59 -1.19 -14.04
C ASN A 60 -1.54 -1.17 -12.92
N PRO A 61 -0.29 -1.59 -13.18
CA PRO A 61 0.78 -1.52 -12.18
C PRO A 61 1.07 -0.09 -11.72
N ALA A 62 0.61 0.93 -12.48
CA ALA A 62 0.69 2.33 -12.11
C ALA A 62 -0.08 2.67 -10.84
N ILE A 63 -1.30 2.13 -10.64
CA ILE A 63 -2.10 2.52 -9.46
C ILE A 63 -1.46 2.06 -8.16
N VAL A 64 -0.79 0.91 -8.20
CA VAL A 64 -0.19 0.30 -7.01
C VAL A 64 0.98 1.15 -6.54
N LYS A 65 1.77 1.65 -7.49
CA LYS A 65 2.84 2.61 -7.22
C LYS A 65 2.29 3.91 -6.62
N VAL A 66 1.19 4.44 -7.17
CA VAL A 66 0.54 5.65 -6.63
C VAL A 66 0.04 5.42 -5.21
N PHE A 67 -0.63 4.30 -4.96
CA PHE A 67 -1.14 3.98 -3.63
C PHE A 67 -0.01 3.78 -2.62
N CYS A 68 1.07 3.07 -3.01
CA CYS A 68 2.24 2.88 -2.17
C CYS A 68 2.96 4.22 -1.88
N CYS A 69 3.08 5.07 -2.89
CA CYS A 69 3.60 6.43 -2.74
C CYS A 69 2.75 7.26 -1.75
N LEU A 70 1.42 7.21 -1.85
CA LEU A 70 0.52 7.86 -0.89
C LEU A 70 0.68 7.30 0.53
N ALA A 71 0.82 5.98 0.68
CA ALA A 71 1.08 5.35 1.97
C ALA A 71 2.43 5.80 2.55
N GLY A 72 3.48 5.90 1.72
CA GLY A 72 4.79 6.44 2.10
C GLY A 72 4.72 7.89 2.54
N ILE A 73 3.99 8.74 1.81
CA ILE A 73 3.74 10.15 2.19
C ILE A 73 3.02 10.22 3.53
N ALA A 74 1.94 9.45 3.70
CA ALA A 74 1.19 9.40 4.96
C ALA A 74 2.11 8.99 6.13
N LEU A 75 2.92 7.95 5.95
CA LEU A 75 3.93 7.50 6.93
C LEU A 75 4.93 8.60 7.28
N SER A 76 5.48 9.30 6.28
CA SER A 76 6.44 10.39 6.48
C SER A 76 5.80 11.56 7.24
N VAL A 77 4.58 11.99 6.86
CA VAL A 77 3.86 13.09 7.53
C VAL A 77 3.52 12.72 8.97
N ILE A 78 2.97 11.52 9.18
CA ILE A 78 2.64 10.98 10.51
C ILE A 78 3.88 10.93 11.40
N SER A 79 5.06 10.62 10.85
CA SER A 79 6.31 10.55 11.63
C SER A 79 6.89 11.92 11.99
N ILE A 80 6.56 12.98 11.24
CA ILE A 80 7.01 14.36 11.51
C ILE A 80 6.12 15.03 12.56
N LEU A 81 4.82 14.72 12.59
CA LEU A 81 3.85 15.36 13.50
C LEU A 81 4.25 15.29 14.99
N PRO A 82 4.77 14.16 15.52
CA PRO A 82 5.33 14.10 16.86
C PRO A 82 6.50 15.07 17.06
N ILE A 83 7.45 15.14 16.11
CA ILE A 83 8.67 15.96 16.19
C ILE A 83 8.33 17.46 16.28
N VAL A 84 7.31 17.91 15.54
CA VAL A 84 6.84 19.31 15.58
C VAL A 84 6.07 19.63 16.86
N GLY A 85 5.78 18.63 17.69
CA GLY A 85 5.11 18.80 18.98
C GLY A 85 3.58 18.94 18.89
N ILE A 86 2.98 18.66 17.72
CA ILE A 86 1.54 18.86 17.45
C ILE A 86 0.64 17.89 18.25
N GLY A 87 1.21 16.93 19.00
CA GLY A 87 0.45 15.98 19.82
C GLY A 87 0.82 15.94 21.31
N ASN A 88 1.72 16.81 21.77
CA ASN A 88 2.29 16.73 23.13
C ASN A 88 1.91 17.90 24.05
N SER A 89 0.89 18.68 23.68
CA SER A 89 0.48 19.87 24.44
C SER A 89 -0.06 19.58 25.84
N ASP A 90 -0.43 18.34 26.16
CA ASP A 90 -1.13 18.03 27.42
C ASP A 90 -0.31 17.26 28.46
N LYS A 91 0.98 16.96 28.21
CA LYS A 91 1.82 16.24 29.17
C LYS A 91 3.11 16.98 29.47
N GLU A 92 3.00 18.02 30.29
CA GLU A 92 4.12 18.65 30.96
C GLU A 92 4.81 17.64 31.91
N GLY A 93 5.79 16.88 31.42
CA GLY A 93 6.70 16.13 32.30
C GLY A 93 7.15 14.74 31.85
N GLU A 94 6.67 14.16 30.74
CA GLU A 94 7.31 12.96 30.19
C GLU A 94 8.58 13.38 29.43
N GLU A 95 9.75 13.13 30.02
CA GLU A 95 11.04 13.25 29.34
C GLU A 95 10.98 12.48 28.02
N TRP A 96 11.26 13.19 26.92
CA TRP A 96 11.33 12.59 25.60
C TRP A 96 12.41 11.50 25.58
N THR A 97 11.97 10.25 25.50
CA THR A 97 12.90 9.13 25.44
C THR A 97 13.57 9.14 24.07
N THR A 98 14.91 9.13 24.02
CA THR A 98 15.69 9.11 22.76
C THR A 98 15.24 8.01 21.79
N ARG A 99 14.72 6.89 22.33
CA ARG A 99 14.15 5.78 21.56
C ARG A 99 12.97 6.20 20.68
N ASP A 100 12.08 7.04 21.19
CA ASP A 100 10.87 7.46 20.46
C ASP A 100 11.23 8.38 19.29
N THR A 101 12.16 9.31 19.50
CA THR A 101 12.70 10.17 18.44
C THR A 101 13.41 9.34 17.38
N LEU A 102 14.26 8.40 17.78
CA LEU A 102 14.98 7.52 16.86
C LEU A 102 14.00 6.70 16.02
N GLN A 103 12.96 6.18 16.65
CA GLN A 103 11.89 5.42 16.01
C GLN A 103 11.11 6.26 14.98
N CYS A 104 10.80 7.52 15.30
CA CYS A 104 10.16 8.45 14.35
C CYS A 104 11.07 8.74 13.16
N VAL A 105 12.37 8.94 13.39
CA VAL A 105 13.36 9.16 12.31
C VAL A 105 13.45 7.95 11.40
N TYR A 106 13.54 6.73 11.93
CA TYR A 106 13.56 5.51 11.11
C TYR A 106 12.28 5.36 10.29
N THR A 107 11.11 5.58 10.90
CA THR A 107 9.82 5.49 10.21
C THR A 107 9.72 6.51 9.09
N PHE A 108 10.16 7.74 9.34
CA PHE A 108 10.24 8.79 8.32
C PHE A 108 11.16 8.39 7.16
N LEU A 109 12.35 7.85 7.45
CA LEU A 109 13.30 7.40 6.43
C LEU A 109 12.74 6.24 5.61
N PHE A 110 12.04 5.28 6.23
CA PHE A 110 11.39 4.19 5.50
C PHE A 110 10.22 4.67 4.63
N GLY A 111 9.38 5.58 5.15
CA GLY A 111 8.32 6.22 4.36
C GLY A 111 8.90 6.99 3.17
N PHE A 112 9.99 7.72 3.38
CA PHE A 112 10.70 8.44 2.33
C PHE A 112 11.31 7.50 1.29
N LEU A 113 11.90 6.38 1.71
CA LEU A 113 12.38 5.33 0.82
C LEU A 113 11.27 4.78 -0.07
N ILE A 114 10.08 4.50 0.48
CA ILE A 114 8.92 4.05 -0.29
C ILE A 114 8.57 5.06 -1.37
N ILE A 115 8.49 6.35 -1.02
CA ILE A 115 8.22 7.43 -1.99
C ILE A 115 9.27 7.41 -3.10
N MET A 116 10.55 7.32 -2.76
CA MET A 116 11.65 7.36 -3.75
C MET A 116 11.65 6.15 -4.69
N ILE A 117 11.24 4.97 -4.21
CA ILE A 117 11.17 3.74 -5.01
C ILE A 117 9.97 3.78 -5.97
N ASP A 118 8.84 4.34 -5.54
CA ASP A 118 7.59 4.37 -6.29
C ASP A 118 7.38 5.64 -7.13
N MET A 119 8.16 6.69 -6.89
CA MET A 119 8.10 7.90 -7.69
C MET A 119 8.53 7.64 -9.13
N LYS A 120 7.83 8.29 -10.07
CA LYS A 120 8.09 8.15 -11.50
C LYS A 120 9.54 8.57 -11.81
N GLU A 121 10.24 7.76 -12.58
CA GLU A 121 11.67 7.94 -12.90
C GLU A 121 11.97 9.34 -13.48
N ASP A 122 11.05 9.88 -14.29
CA ASP A 122 11.16 11.24 -14.85
C ASP A 122 11.26 12.33 -13.78
N TRP A 123 10.60 12.14 -12.64
CA TRP A 123 10.62 13.09 -11.53
C TRP A 123 11.89 12.92 -10.71
N VAL A 124 12.30 11.69 -10.42
CA VAL A 124 13.48 11.45 -9.58
C VAL A 124 14.78 11.79 -10.32
N ASN A 125 14.84 11.57 -11.63
CA ASN A 125 16.00 11.97 -12.44
C ASN A 125 16.21 13.49 -12.45
N LYS A 126 15.17 14.30 -12.24
CA LYS A 126 15.30 15.75 -12.08
C LYS A 126 15.81 16.16 -10.69
N VAL A 127 15.57 15.36 -9.66
CA VAL A 127 15.86 15.67 -8.26
C VAL A 127 17.09 14.87 -7.78
N PHE A 128 18.25 15.09 -8.39
CA PHE A 128 19.57 14.52 -7.99
C PHE A 128 19.90 13.08 -8.43
N GLY A 129 19.07 12.40 -9.22
CA GLY A 129 19.39 11.03 -9.67
C GLY A 129 19.55 10.04 -8.51
N LEU A 130 18.90 10.33 -7.37
CA LEU A 130 19.03 9.56 -6.14
C LEU A 130 18.54 8.12 -6.34
N GLN A 131 17.54 7.91 -7.19
CA GLN A 131 16.99 6.59 -7.51
C GLN A 131 18.04 5.67 -8.14
N THR A 132 18.85 6.18 -9.06
CA THR A 132 19.93 5.39 -9.69
C THR A 132 20.98 4.99 -8.65
N LYS A 133 21.33 5.90 -7.74
CA LYS A 133 22.23 5.57 -6.62
C LYS A 133 21.60 4.55 -5.67
N LEU A 134 20.32 4.71 -5.36
CA LEU A 134 19.58 3.79 -4.51
C LEU A 134 19.55 2.38 -5.10
N PHE A 135 19.22 2.24 -6.39
CA PHE A 135 19.22 0.95 -7.07
C PHE A 135 20.63 0.36 -7.23
N LEU A 136 21.66 1.21 -7.33
CA LEU A 136 23.05 0.74 -7.35
C LEU A 136 23.46 0.10 -6.02
N TYR A 137 23.14 0.73 -4.89
CA TYR A 137 23.45 0.19 -3.56
C TYR A 137 22.49 -0.92 -3.13
N CYS A 138 21.22 -0.83 -3.54
CA CYS A 138 20.16 -1.74 -3.14
C CYS A 138 19.57 -2.44 -4.36
N ASN A 139 20.38 -3.25 -5.05
CA ASN A 139 19.96 -3.92 -6.29
C ASN A 139 18.71 -4.83 -6.08
N PHE A 140 18.50 -5.32 -4.85
CA PHE A 140 17.28 -6.06 -4.53
C PHE A 140 16.00 -5.21 -4.68
N LEU A 141 16.04 -3.90 -4.40
CA LEU A 141 14.91 -2.98 -4.61
C LEU A 141 14.57 -2.77 -6.08
N ALA A 142 15.49 -3.00 -7.01
CA ALA A 142 15.18 -2.92 -8.44
C ALA A 142 14.24 -4.07 -8.86
N THR A 143 14.39 -5.23 -8.21
CA THR A 143 13.55 -6.41 -8.49
C THR A 143 12.13 -6.23 -7.93
N GLN A 144 11.13 -6.76 -8.64
CA GLN A 144 9.74 -6.77 -8.16
C GLN A 144 9.59 -7.53 -6.83
N THR A 145 10.29 -8.67 -6.69
CA THR A 145 10.27 -9.47 -5.46
C THR A 145 10.88 -8.73 -4.28
N GLY A 146 12.00 -8.03 -4.48
CA GLY A 146 12.63 -7.27 -3.40
C GLY A 146 11.80 -6.07 -2.95
N ARG A 147 11.07 -5.40 -3.87
CA ARG A 147 10.08 -4.37 -3.51
C ARG A 147 8.93 -4.94 -2.67
N ALA A 148 8.36 -6.06 -3.10
CA ALA A 148 7.30 -6.74 -2.34
C ALA A 148 7.74 -7.09 -0.91
N GLY A 149 8.93 -7.69 -0.78
CA GLY A 149 9.52 -8.02 0.52
C GLY A 149 9.83 -6.77 1.36
N PHE A 150 10.29 -5.69 0.73
CA PHE A 150 10.54 -4.41 1.39
C PHE A 150 9.25 -3.79 1.95
N TYR A 151 8.16 -3.74 1.18
CA TYR A 151 6.87 -3.22 1.67
C TYR A 151 6.31 -4.07 2.81
N PHE A 152 6.43 -5.40 2.71
CA PHE A 152 6.04 -6.30 3.78
C PHE A 152 6.85 -6.08 5.06
N TYR A 153 8.18 -5.94 4.93
CA TYR A 153 9.07 -5.64 6.04
C TYR A 153 8.75 -4.29 6.71
N VAL A 154 8.65 -3.21 5.92
CA VAL A 154 8.31 -1.89 6.46
C VAL A 154 6.92 -1.90 7.08
N GLY A 155 5.93 -2.53 6.44
CA GLY A 155 4.58 -2.65 6.98
C GLY A 155 4.55 -3.38 8.33
N SER A 156 5.26 -4.51 8.44
CA SER A 156 5.30 -5.30 9.67
C SER A 156 5.99 -4.57 10.82
N ILE A 157 7.11 -3.89 10.55
CA ILE A 157 7.76 -3.03 11.54
C ILE A 157 6.83 -1.88 11.94
N THR A 158 6.13 -1.26 10.98
CA THR A 158 5.18 -0.17 11.26
C THR A 158 4.04 -0.62 12.18
N ILE A 159 3.54 -1.85 12.02
CA ILE A 159 2.52 -2.42 12.93
C ILE A 159 3.12 -2.71 14.31
N CYS A 160 4.37 -3.18 14.39
CA CYS A 160 5.05 -3.43 15.67
C CYS A 160 5.38 -2.12 16.42
N LEU A 161 5.51 -1.00 15.71
CA LEU A 161 5.62 0.34 16.28
C LEU A 161 4.25 0.83 16.77
N LEU A 162 3.82 0.36 17.94
CA LEU A 162 2.60 0.85 18.57
C LEU A 162 2.90 2.09 19.45
N PRO A 163 2.52 3.31 19.06
CA PRO A 163 2.59 4.46 19.95
C PRO A 163 1.59 4.28 21.12
N LYS A 164 1.89 4.89 22.28
CA LYS A 164 1.01 4.85 23.47
C LYS A 164 -0.40 5.42 23.18
N SER A 165 -0.55 6.31 22.21
CA SER A 165 -1.83 6.92 21.86
C SER A 165 -2.66 6.03 20.95
N GLN A 166 -3.92 5.79 21.34
CA GLN A 166 -4.87 4.91 20.65
C GLN A 166 -5.15 5.34 19.20
N LEU A 167 -5.31 6.65 18.97
CA LEU A 167 -5.63 7.17 17.63
C LEU A 167 -4.44 7.01 16.68
N TRP A 168 -3.24 7.34 17.14
CA TRP A 168 -2.02 7.13 16.36
C TRP A 168 -1.78 5.64 16.11
N SER A 169 -1.95 4.80 17.13
CA SER A 169 -1.84 3.35 17.00
C SER A 169 -2.75 2.82 15.89
N ALA A 170 -4.02 3.26 15.85
CA ALA A 170 -4.94 2.88 14.78
C ALA A 170 -4.43 3.30 13.38
N CYS A 171 -3.92 4.53 13.23
CA CYS A 171 -3.34 4.99 11.96
C CYS A 171 -2.13 4.13 11.54
N TYR A 172 -1.22 3.82 12.46
CA TYR A 172 -0.05 2.98 12.20
C TYR A 172 -0.45 1.55 11.81
N ILE A 173 -1.45 0.97 12.48
CA ILE A 173 -1.99 -0.35 12.16
C ILE A 173 -2.63 -0.35 10.76
N VAL A 174 -3.41 0.68 10.41
CA VAL A 174 -4.07 0.77 9.11
C VAL A 174 -3.05 0.95 7.99
N VAL A 175 -2.11 1.89 8.12
CA VAL A 175 -1.10 2.16 7.08
C VAL A 175 -0.12 0.99 6.96
N GLY A 176 0.38 0.47 8.08
CA GLY A 176 1.25 -0.70 8.12
C GLY A 176 0.55 -1.95 7.58
N GLY A 177 -0.73 -2.15 7.93
CA GLY A 177 -1.57 -3.22 7.42
C GLY A 177 -1.77 -3.16 5.91
N CYS A 178 -2.03 -1.96 5.37
CA CYS A 178 -2.10 -1.73 3.93
C CYS A 178 -0.78 -2.09 3.23
N LEU A 179 0.36 -1.67 3.77
CA LEU A 179 1.68 -2.00 3.20
C LEU A 179 1.99 -3.50 3.28
N CYS A 180 1.69 -4.15 4.40
CA CYS A 180 1.80 -5.60 4.54
C CYS A 180 0.93 -6.33 3.52
N LEU A 181 -0.33 -5.92 3.36
CA LEU A 181 -1.27 -6.53 2.42
C LEU A 181 -0.78 -6.36 0.99
N LEU A 182 -0.30 -5.18 0.60
CA LEU A 182 0.29 -4.94 -0.72
C LEU A 182 1.52 -5.81 -0.96
N GLY A 183 2.42 -5.87 0.02
CA GLY A 183 3.61 -6.73 -0.04
C GLY A 183 3.20 -8.18 -0.24
N LEU A 184 2.23 -8.69 0.53
CA LEU A 184 1.70 -10.05 0.40
C LEU A 184 1.01 -10.29 -0.95
N ILE A 185 0.25 -9.33 -1.47
CA ILE A 185 -0.39 -9.46 -2.80
C ILE A 185 0.67 -9.54 -3.89
N MET A 186 1.66 -8.65 -3.89
CA MET A 186 2.76 -8.68 -4.87
C MET A 186 3.57 -9.97 -4.77
N MET A 187 3.80 -10.45 -3.55
CA MET A 187 4.44 -11.73 -3.26
C MET A 187 3.59 -12.87 -3.86
N GLY A 188 2.32 -12.99 -3.47
CA GLY A 188 1.41 -14.05 -3.91
C GLY A 188 1.23 -14.12 -5.43
N LEU A 189 1.10 -12.98 -6.10
CA LEU A 189 1.00 -12.92 -7.57
C LEU A 189 2.22 -13.52 -8.28
N ARG A 190 3.41 -13.42 -7.66
CA ARG A 190 4.64 -13.97 -8.24
C ARG A 190 4.79 -15.47 -8.00
N TRP A 191 4.35 -15.95 -6.84
CA TRP A 191 4.42 -17.38 -6.47
C TRP A 191 3.27 -18.22 -7.01
N CYS A 192 2.21 -17.62 -7.57
CA CYS A 192 1.13 -18.37 -8.19
C CYS A 192 1.46 -18.71 -9.66
N PRO A 193 1.82 -19.97 -9.99
CA PRO A 193 2.16 -20.36 -11.36
C PRO A 193 0.99 -20.22 -12.34
N TRP A 194 -0.25 -20.22 -11.84
CA TRP A 194 -1.48 -20.09 -12.63
C TRP A 194 -1.77 -18.64 -13.06
N CYS A 195 -1.17 -17.65 -12.38
CA CYS A 195 -1.37 -16.22 -12.65
C CYS A 195 -0.34 -15.62 -13.61
N GLN A 196 0.52 -16.43 -14.24
CA GLN A 196 1.47 -15.97 -15.27
C GLN A 196 1.10 -16.30 -16.74
N PRO A 197 -0.18 -16.35 -17.15
CA PRO A 197 -0.50 -16.77 -18.52
C PRO A 197 -0.03 -15.75 -19.58
N GLU A 198 0.02 -14.45 -19.25
CA GLU A 198 0.25 -13.42 -20.27
C GLU A 198 1.72 -13.11 -20.55
N ALA A 199 2.61 -13.28 -19.56
CA ALA A 199 4.04 -13.05 -19.73
C ALA A 199 4.72 -14.08 -20.65
N ARG A 200 4.12 -15.26 -20.84
CA ARG A 200 4.63 -16.28 -21.78
C ARG A 200 4.16 -16.04 -23.21
N ALA A 201 2.96 -15.48 -23.40
CA ALA A 201 2.42 -15.24 -24.73
C ALA A 201 3.23 -14.19 -25.51
N SER A 202 3.77 -13.17 -24.83
CA SER A 202 4.60 -12.13 -25.46
C SER A 202 6.01 -12.64 -25.81
N SER A 203 6.55 -13.63 -25.10
CA SER A 203 7.85 -14.25 -25.44
C SER A 203 7.80 -15.20 -26.63
N THR A 204 6.61 -15.69 -27.03
CA THR A 204 6.44 -16.58 -28.19
C THR A 204 6.29 -15.80 -29.51
N GLN A 205 6.13 -14.47 -29.46
CA GLN A 205 6.03 -13.61 -30.64
C GLN A 205 7.33 -12.90 -31.03
N LEU A 206 8.51 -13.47 -30.76
CA LEU A 206 9.70 -13.10 -31.55
C LEU A 206 9.71 -13.98 -32.81
N PRO A 207 9.13 -13.54 -33.96
CA PRO A 207 9.44 -14.18 -35.23
C PRO A 207 10.94 -14.01 -35.46
N ALA A 208 11.59 -15.11 -35.84
CA ALA A 208 12.95 -15.10 -36.33
C ALA A 208 13.08 -14.05 -37.44
N GLN A 209 13.63 -12.87 -37.13
CA GLN A 209 14.06 -11.92 -38.13
C GLN A 209 15.41 -12.42 -38.64
N SER A 210 15.34 -13.16 -39.74
CA SER A 210 16.47 -13.56 -40.59
C SER A 210 16.89 -12.43 -41.50
#